data_AF-A0A9N9L176-F1
#
_entry.id   AF-A0A9N9L176-F1
#
_cell.length_a   1.000
_cell.length_b   1.000
_cell.length_c   1.000
_cell.angle_alpha   90.00
_cell.angle_beta   90.00
_cell.angle_gamma   90.00
#
_symmetry.space_group_name_H-M   'P 1'
#
loop_
_entity.id
_entity.type
_entity.pdbx_description
1 polymer ?
#
loop_
_entity_poly.entity_id
_entity_poly.type
_entity_poly.pdbx_seq_one_letter_code
_entity_poly.pdbx_strand_id
1 'polypeptide(L)'
;MTWTHNPRTAVLLWIAFTFPFTIWDSLYIFLRPHTLLGHKRHSPIWDPIDSYAAVDKIYSKQAWLENEGWTATQCVINMTDVAIYLWYFWVLKTQGERMRIGERAGGLACVLGLIGGTVTLTKSSLYWMRECFSGFKYIGHADWVPLFSTWGFMNVVYCAASSYMIFTFAKDIIEGLSLIEESSKRGGKARKRA
;
A
#
# COMPACT_ATOMS: atom_id res chain seq x y z
N MET A 1 8.79 -26.80 -17.16
CA MET A 1 8.13 -26.42 -15.88
C MET A 1 7.21 -25.26 -16.19
N THR A 2 5.98 -25.29 -15.70
CA THR A 2 5.04 -24.17 -15.81
C THR A 2 5.30 -23.20 -14.67
N TRP A 3 5.37 -21.90 -14.99
CA TRP A 3 5.50 -20.86 -13.98
C TRP A 3 4.22 -20.78 -13.14
N THR A 4 4.38 -20.52 -11.85
CA THR A 4 3.26 -20.33 -10.90
C THR A 4 3.60 -19.19 -9.96
N HIS A 5 2.67 -18.25 -9.79
CA HIS A 5 2.78 -17.25 -8.72
C HIS A 5 2.55 -17.92 -7.37
N ASN A 6 3.43 -17.62 -6.42
CA ASN A 6 3.30 -18.02 -5.02
C ASN A 6 3.39 -16.74 -4.16
N PRO A 7 2.30 -16.29 -3.53
CA PRO A 7 2.29 -15.09 -2.73
C PRO A 7 3.25 -15.24 -1.55
N ARG A 8 4.20 -14.31 -1.46
CA ARG A 8 5.21 -14.31 -0.41
C ARG A 8 4.57 -14.00 0.93
N THR A 9 4.92 -14.75 1.99
CA THR A 9 4.39 -14.54 3.34
C THR A 9 4.57 -13.09 3.82
N ALA A 10 5.71 -12.47 3.54
CA ALA A 10 5.95 -11.07 3.88
C ALA A 10 4.94 -10.11 3.24
N VAL A 11 4.54 -10.35 1.99
CA VAL A 11 3.53 -9.55 1.29
C VAL A 11 2.15 -9.78 1.90
N LEU A 12 1.80 -11.03 2.20
CA LEU A 12 0.52 -11.35 2.83
C LEU A 12 0.39 -10.71 4.21
N LEU A 13 1.45 -10.76 5.03
CA LEU A 13 1.50 -10.10 6.34
C LEU A 13 1.42 -8.58 6.21
N TRP A 14 2.12 -8.01 5.23
CA TRP A 14 2.07 -6.58 4.96
C TRP A 14 0.66 -6.15 4.59
N ILE A 15 0.01 -6.82 3.63
CA ILE A 15 -1.36 -6.48 3.24
C ILE A 15 -2.33 -6.70 4.41
N ALA A 16 -2.17 -7.77 5.20
CA ALA A 16 -3.01 -8.03 6.37
C ALA A 16 -2.91 -6.93 7.43
N PHE A 17 -1.74 -6.27 7.55
CA PHE A 17 -1.56 -5.10 8.39
C PHE A 17 -2.13 -3.82 7.74
N THR A 18 -1.75 -3.53 6.49
CA THR A 18 -2.09 -2.26 5.84
C THR A 18 -3.56 -2.17 5.48
N PHE A 19 -4.19 -3.28 5.10
CA PHE A 19 -5.59 -3.29 4.67
C PHE A 19 -6.54 -2.73 5.75
N PRO A 20 -6.60 -3.28 6.98
CA PRO A 20 -7.47 -2.74 8.02
C PRO A 20 -7.02 -1.34 8.46
N PHE A 21 -5.70 -1.09 8.55
CA PHE A 21 -5.18 0.21 8.96
C PHE A 21 -5.57 1.33 7.99
N THR A 22 -5.52 1.05 6.69
CA THR A 22 -5.86 2.01 5.63
C THR A 22 -7.35 2.36 5.64
N ILE A 23 -8.21 1.37 5.89
CA ILE A 23 -9.65 1.60 6.05
C ILE A 23 -9.91 2.44 7.31
N TRP A 24 -9.27 2.07 8.42
CA TRP A 24 -9.35 2.79 9.68
C TRP A 24 -8.93 4.26 9.46
N ASP A 25 -7.71 4.52 9.00
CA ASP A 25 -7.20 5.86 8.70
C ASP A 25 -8.14 6.69 7.79
N SER A 26 -8.63 6.11 6.69
CA SER A 26 -9.55 6.84 5.80
C SER A 26 -10.91 7.14 6.42
N LEU A 27 -11.45 6.24 7.24
CA LEU A 27 -12.70 6.51 7.96
C LEU A 27 -12.53 7.64 8.97
N TYR A 28 -11.37 7.76 9.62
CA TYR A 28 -11.08 8.89 10.48
C TYR A 28 -11.18 10.22 9.72
N ILE A 29 -10.53 10.31 8.55
CA ILE A 29 -10.50 11.55 7.76
C ILE A 29 -11.86 11.87 7.13
N PHE A 30 -12.51 10.91 6.47
CA PHE A 30 -13.77 11.15 5.75
C PHE A 30 -14.94 11.47 6.67
N LEU A 31 -14.93 10.99 7.91
CA LEU A 31 -16.01 11.22 8.87
C LEU A 31 -15.76 12.46 9.75
N ARG A 32 -14.73 13.26 9.48
CA ARG A 32 -14.54 14.56 10.13
C ARG A 32 -15.75 15.48 9.84
N PRO A 33 -16.21 16.26 10.85
CA PRO A 33 -15.55 16.52 12.13
C PRO A 33 -15.88 15.50 13.23
N HIS A 34 -16.78 14.54 13.00
CA HIS A 34 -17.31 13.68 14.08
C HIS A 34 -16.28 12.76 14.73
N THR A 35 -15.19 12.49 14.04
CA THR A 35 -14.06 11.68 14.47
C THR A 35 -12.95 12.50 15.13
N LEU A 36 -13.00 13.83 15.10
CA LEU A 36 -12.00 14.67 15.76
C LEU A 36 -12.13 14.60 17.28
N LEU A 37 -11.00 14.82 17.98
CA LEU A 37 -10.95 14.88 19.44
C LEU A 37 -12.02 15.83 20.00
N GLY A 38 -12.77 15.35 20.99
CA GLY A 38 -13.90 16.06 21.61
C GLY A 38 -15.26 15.80 20.97
N HIS A 39 -15.34 15.04 19.88
CA HIS A 39 -16.61 14.62 19.28
C HIS A 39 -17.02 13.20 19.68
N LYS A 40 -18.33 12.94 19.69
CA LYS A 40 -18.92 11.67 20.17
C LYS A 40 -18.43 10.41 19.44
N ARG A 41 -18.00 10.51 18.18
CA ARG A 41 -17.54 9.36 17.38
C ARG A 41 -16.01 9.20 17.37
N HIS A 42 -15.29 9.99 18.16
CA HIS A 42 -13.84 9.86 18.34
C HIS A 42 -13.51 8.60 19.14
N SER A 43 -13.94 8.56 20.40
CA SER A 43 -13.66 7.44 21.29
C SER A 43 -14.64 6.28 21.13
N PRO A 44 -14.20 5.02 21.29
CA PRO A 44 -12.81 4.59 21.59
C PRO A 44 -11.96 4.28 20.33
N ILE A 45 -12.53 4.43 19.13
CA ILE A 45 -11.95 3.90 17.89
C ILE A 45 -10.73 4.71 17.44
N TRP A 46 -10.75 6.03 17.66
CA TRP A 46 -9.75 6.98 17.16
C TRP A 46 -8.84 7.54 18.26
N ASP A 47 -8.97 7.07 19.51
CA ASP A 47 -8.11 7.50 20.62
C ASP A 47 -6.60 7.39 20.30
N PRO A 48 -6.11 6.34 19.60
CA PRO A 48 -4.69 6.27 19.23
C PRO A 48 -4.23 7.42 18.33
N ILE A 49 -5.14 8.02 17.54
CA ILE A 49 -4.79 9.12 16.63
C ILE A 49 -4.40 10.38 17.38
N ASP A 50 -4.84 10.59 18.62
CA ASP A 50 -4.48 11.80 19.37
C ASP A 50 -2.96 11.95 19.53
N SER A 51 -2.28 10.84 19.86
CA SER A 51 -0.81 10.81 19.97
C SER A 51 -0.13 11.11 18.64
N TYR A 52 -0.71 10.64 17.53
CA TYR A 52 -0.22 10.88 16.18
C TYR A 52 -0.47 12.33 15.75
N ALA A 53 -1.69 12.84 15.95
CA ALA A 53 -2.13 14.20 15.61
C ALA A 53 -1.43 15.30 16.44
N ALA A 54 -0.89 14.94 17.61
CA ALA A 54 -0.02 15.81 18.39
C ALA A 54 1.34 16.04 17.70
N VAL A 55 1.86 15.01 17.01
CA VAL A 55 3.11 15.10 16.24
C VAL A 55 2.85 15.67 14.85
N ASP A 56 1.89 15.10 14.12
CA ASP A 56 1.51 15.54 12.79
C ASP A 56 0.15 16.22 12.80
N LYS A 57 0.18 17.55 12.82
CA LYS A 57 -1.02 18.37 12.93
C LYS A 57 -1.90 18.32 11.70
N ILE A 58 -1.46 17.70 10.60
CA ILE A 58 -2.33 17.46 9.44
C ILE A 58 -3.48 16.48 9.80
N TYR A 59 -3.26 15.67 10.83
CA TYR A 59 -4.27 14.80 11.42
C TYR A 59 -5.14 15.50 12.48
N SER A 60 -4.81 16.72 12.88
CA SER A 60 -5.48 17.40 13.98
C SER A 60 -6.67 18.25 13.53
N LYS A 61 -7.38 18.81 14.52
CA LYS A 61 -8.42 19.82 14.30
C LYS A 61 -7.91 21.07 13.57
N GLN A 62 -6.61 21.39 13.67
CA GLN A 62 -6.01 22.52 12.96
C GLN A 62 -6.20 22.39 11.44
N ALA A 63 -5.81 21.25 10.86
CA ALA A 63 -5.94 21.01 9.43
C ALA A 63 -7.40 21.04 8.95
N TRP A 64 -8.33 20.55 9.77
CA TRP A 64 -9.76 20.65 9.49
C TRP A 64 -10.24 22.11 9.42
N LEU A 65 -9.88 22.94 10.41
CA LEU A 65 -10.27 24.36 10.45
C LEU A 65 -9.63 25.16 9.31
N GLU A 66 -8.43 24.77 8.87
CA GLU A 66 -7.73 25.38 7.75
C GLU A 66 -8.28 24.93 6.37
N ASN A 67 -9.27 24.04 6.33
CA ASN A 67 -9.75 23.39 5.10
C ASN A 67 -8.63 22.73 4.29
N GLU A 68 -7.67 22.10 4.98
CA GLU A 68 -6.55 21.42 4.35
C GLU A 68 -7.01 20.11 3.69
N GLY A 69 -6.98 20.08 2.35
CA GLY A 69 -7.52 18.98 1.55
C GLY A 69 -6.61 17.76 1.41
N TRP A 70 -5.32 17.90 1.71
CA TRP A 70 -4.31 16.89 1.41
C TRP A 70 -4.61 15.50 1.99
N THR A 71 -5.01 15.42 3.26
CA THR A 71 -5.31 14.11 3.89
C THR A 71 -6.51 13.44 3.23
N ALA A 72 -7.53 14.22 2.84
CA ALA A 72 -8.67 13.67 2.12
C ALA A 72 -8.27 13.13 0.75
N THR A 73 -7.38 13.83 0.03
CA THR A 73 -6.80 13.33 -1.22
C THR A 73 -6.04 12.02 -1.02
N GLN A 74 -5.19 11.93 0.02
CA GLN A 74 -4.53 10.67 0.34
C GLN A 74 -5.52 9.55 0.68
N CYS A 75 -6.59 9.85 1.41
CA CYS A 75 -7.61 8.86 1.75
C CYS A 75 -8.32 8.28 0.52
N VAL A 76 -8.48 9.06 -0.56
CA VAL A 76 -9.00 8.55 -1.84
C VAL A 76 -8.01 7.57 -2.49
N ILE A 77 -6.71 7.89 -2.47
CA ILE A 77 -5.66 6.97 -2.98
C ILE A 77 -5.59 5.71 -2.11
N ASN A 78 -5.72 5.85 -0.79
CA ASN A 78 -5.84 4.74 0.16
C ASN A 78 -7.02 3.80 -0.18
N MET A 79 -8.18 4.33 -0.60
CA MET A 79 -9.29 3.49 -1.05
C MET A 79 -8.98 2.75 -2.36
N THR A 80 -8.11 3.30 -3.19
CA THR A 80 -7.59 2.59 -4.38
C THR A 80 -6.73 1.41 -3.97
N ASP A 81 -5.83 1.56 -2.98
CA ASP A 81 -5.06 0.43 -2.44
C ASP A 81 -5.96 -0.66 -1.85
N VAL A 82 -6.98 -0.28 -1.08
CA VAL A 82 -7.97 -1.21 -0.52
C VAL A 82 -8.66 -2.01 -1.62
N ALA A 83 -9.08 -1.36 -2.71
CA ALA A 83 -9.70 -2.03 -3.85
C ALA A 83 -8.73 -3.02 -4.53
N ILE A 84 -7.47 -2.62 -4.74
CA ILE A 84 -6.43 -3.48 -5.32
C ILE A 84 -6.18 -4.69 -4.42
N TYR A 85 -6.08 -4.52 -3.10
CA TYR A 85 -5.87 -5.61 -2.15
C TYR A 85 -7.04 -6.59 -2.12
N LEU A 86 -8.28 -6.08 -2.12
CA LEU A 86 -9.48 -6.94 -2.23
C LEU A 86 -9.47 -7.75 -3.52
N TRP A 87 -9.13 -7.13 -4.64
CA TRP A 87 -9.04 -7.82 -5.91
C TRP A 87 -7.93 -8.88 -5.90
N TYR A 88 -6.75 -8.53 -5.41
CA TYR A 88 -5.64 -9.47 -5.27
C TYR A 88 -6.05 -10.70 -4.44
N PHE A 89 -6.63 -10.49 -3.25
CA PHE A 89 -7.11 -11.60 -2.42
C PHE A 89 -8.24 -12.41 -3.06
N TRP A 90 -9.14 -11.75 -3.77
CA TRP A 90 -10.20 -12.45 -4.50
C TRP A 90 -9.62 -13.39 -5.57
N VAL A 91 -8.60 -12.95 -6.32
CA VAL A 91 -7.88 -13.80 -7.26
C VAL A 91 -7.20 -14.96 -6.52
N LEU A 92 -6.50 -14.68 -5.41
CA LEU A 92 -5.85 -15.74 -4.62
C LEU A 92 -6.83 -16.81 -4.14
N LYS A 93 -8.00 -16.39 -3.65
CA LYS A 93 -9.01 -17.28 -3.06
C LYS A 93 -9.75 -18.09 -4.11
N THR A 94 -10.03 -17.53 -5.28
CA THR A 94 -10.88 -18.17 -6.30
C THR A 94 -10.08 -18.99 -7.31
N GLN A 95 -8.81 -18.66 -7.55
CA GLN A 95 -7.99 -19.27 -8.60
C GLN A 95 -6.77 -20.02 -8.05
N GLY A 96 -6.54 -20.02 -6.73
CA GLY A 96 -5.38 -20.66 -6.12
C GLY A 96 -5.67 -22.07 -5.62
N GLU A 97 -4.94 -23.06 -6.13
CA GLU A 97 -4.80 -24.35 -5.45
C GLU A 97 -3.60 -24.29 -4.51
N ARG A 98 -3.84 -24.46 -3.20
CA ARG A 98 -2.78 -24.33 -2.16
C ARG A 98 -1.98 -23.03 -2.28
N MET A 99 -2.64 -21.92 -2.61
CA MET A 99 -2.05 -20.59 -2.83
C MET A 99 -1.08 -20.50 -4.02
N ARG A 100 -1.05 -21.50 -4.92
CA ARG A 100 -0.27 -21.45 -6.16
C ARG A 100 -1.19 -21.14 -7.32
N ILE A 101 -0.84 -20.13 -8.11
CA ILE A 101 -1.69 -19.67 -9.21
C ILE A 101 -0.88 -19.68 -10.48
N GLY A 102 -1.25 -20.58 -11.38
CA GLY A 102 -0.68 -20.65 -12.72
C GLY A 102 -1.32 -19.63 -13.68
N GLU A 103 -0.76 -19.62 -14.89
CA GLU A 103 -1.43 -19.07 -16.07
C GLU A 103 -1.83 -17.59 -15.93
N ARG A 104 -2.99 -17.22 -16.50
CA ARG A 104 -3.48 -15.84 -16.55
C ARG A 104 -3.77 -15.26 -15.16
N ALA A 105 -4.31 -16.07 -14.25
CA ALA A 105 -4.65 -15.62 -12.90
C ALA A 105 -3.40 -15.29 -12.08
N GLY A 106 -2.32 -16.07 -12.23
CA GLY A 106 -1.03 -15.77 -11.60
C GLY A 106 -0.42 -14.48 -12.14
N GLY A 107 -0.49 -14.27 -13.45
CA GLY A 107 -0.06 -13.02 -14.09
C GLY A 107 -0.86 -11.81 -13.59
N LEU A 108 -2.19 -11.93 -13.51
CA LEU A 108 -3.06 -10.87 -12.97
C LEU A 108 -2.71 -10.55 -11.51
N ALA A 109 -2.51 -11.56 -10.67
CA ALA A 109 -2.10 -11.37 -9.28
C ALA A 109 -0.78 -10.58 -9.18
N CYS A 110 0.20 -10.88 -10.04
CA CYS A 110 1.46 -10.14 -10.05
C CYS A 110 1.29 -8.68 -10.49
N VAL A 111 0.46 -8.43 -11.50
CA VAL A 111 0.15 -7.06 -11.95
C VAL A 111 -0.54 -6.26 -10.84
N LEU A 112 -1.53 -6.85 -10.16
CA LEU A 112 -2.21 -6.19 -9.04
C LEU A 112 -1.24 -5.87 -7.90
N GLY A 113 -0.35 -6.80 -7.56
CA GLY A 113 0.68 -6.59 -6.55
C GLY A 113 1.67 -5.47 -6.90
N LEU A 114 2.09 -5.40 -8.17
CA LEU A 114 2.96 -4.34 -8.68
C LEU A 114 2.26 -2.97 -8.64
N ILE A 115 0.99 -2.91 -9.06
CA ILE A 115 0.20 -1.67 -9.02
C ILE A 115 0.02 -1.21 -7.57
N GLY A 116 -0.38 -2.11 -6.66
CA GLY A 116 -0.56 -1.77 -5.24
C GLY A 116 0.73 -1.24 -4.60
N GLY A 117 1.86 -1.90 -4.85
CA GLY A 117 3.17 -1.41 -4.41
C GLY A 117 3.50 -0.03 -4.97
N THR A 118 3.23 0.21 -6.25
CA THR A 118 3.51 1.49 -6.92
C THR A 118 2.64 2.63 -6.38
N VAL A 119 1.34 2.38 -6.21
CA VAL A 119 0.38 3.35 -5.64
C VAL A 119 0.79 3.71 -4.22
N THR A 120 1.06 2.72 -3.37
CA THR A 120 1.46 2.96 -1.98
C THR A 120 2.81 3.66 -1.89
N LEU A 121 3.82 3.28 -2.70
CA LEU A 121 5.11 3.97 -2.69
C LEU A 121 4.98 5.45 -3.11
N THR A 122 4.18 5.71 -4.14
CA THR A 122 3.98 7.05 -4.68
C THR A 122 3.32 7.96 -3.65
N LYS A 123 2.18 7.53 -3.06
CA LYS A 123 1.49 8.34 -2.05
C LYS A 123 2.36 8.60 -0.81
N SER A 124 3.11 7.60 -0.34
CA SER A 124 4.00 7.75 0.82
C SER A 124 5.16 8.70 0.51
N SER A 125 5.74 8.63 -0.69
CA SER A 125 6.79 9.57 -1.12
C SER A 125 6.26 11.00 -1.22
N LEU A 126 5.05 11.18 -1.76
CA LEU A 126 4.41 12.49 -1.84
C LEU A 126 4.13 13.08 -0.45
N TYR A 127 3.86 12.24 0.57
CA TYR A 127 3.67 12.73 1.93
C TYR A 127 4.93 13.39 2.50
N TRP A 128 6.10 12.77 2.29
CA TRP A 128 7.39 13.37 2.66
C TRP A 128 7.64 14.66 1.88
N MET A 129 7.49 14.62 0.56
CA MET A 129 7.72 15.78 -0.31
C MET A 129 6.84 16.96 0.09
N ARG A 130 5.60 16.69 0.48
CA ARG A 130 4.67 17.71 0.95
C ARG A 130 5.17 18.40 2.21
N GLU A 131 5.71 17.66 3.19
CA GLU A 131 6.29 18.31 4.39
C GLU A 131 7.51 19.16 4.00
N CYS A 132 8.39 18.64 3.14
CA CYS A 132 9.54 19.40 2.67
C CYS A 132 9.14 20.70 1.94
N PHE A 133 8.13 20.64 1.06
CA PHE A 133 7.69 21.79 0.25
C PHE A 133 6.80 22.77 1.01
N SER A 134 6.17 22.35 2.10
CA SER A 134 5.38 23.23 2.98
C SER A 134 6.22 23.86 4.10
N GLY A 135 7.54 23.63 4.12
CA GLY A 135 8.41 24.12 5.19
C GLY A 135 8.10 23.48 6.54
N PHE A 136 7.72 22.19 6.52
CA PHE A 136 7.37 21.40 7.70
C PHE A 136 6.20 22.01 8.50
N LYS A 137 5.22 22.63 7.82
CA LYS A 137 4.12 23.38 8.45
C LYS A 137 3.40 22.59 9.56
N TYR A 138 3.24 21.27 9.42
CA TYR A 138 2.42 20.47 10.33
C TYR A 138 3.21 19.54 11.24
N ILE A 139 4.51 19.33 10.98
CA ILE A 139 5.38 18.46 11.80
C ILE A 139 6.56 19.21 12.42
N GLY A 140 6.88 20.43 11.96
CA GLY A 140 8.08 21.16 12.36
C GLY A 140 8.08 21.65 13.81
N HIS A 141 6.94 21.59 14.49
CA HIS A 141 6.84 21.86 15.93
C HIS A 141 7.18 20.65 16.81
N ALA A 142 7.25 19.44 16.24
CA ALA A 142 7.41 18.22 17.00
C ALA A 142 8.88 17.99 17.37
N ASP A 143 9.11 17.50 18.58
CA ASP A 143 10.44 17.05 19.00
C ASP A 143 10.94 15.92 18.11
N TRP A 144 12.27 15.84 17.93
CA TRP A 144 12.90 14.90 17.01
C TRP A 144 12.55 13.43 17.28
N VAL A 145 12.45 13.03 18.56
CA VAL A 145 12.19 11.64 18.95
C VAL A 145 10.74 11.22 18.63
N PRO A 146 9.69 11.94 19.07
CA PRO A 146 8.32 11.71 18.62
C PRO A 146 8.20 11.76 17.10
N LEU A 147 8.79 12.77 16.46
CA LEU A 147 8.75 12.92 15.00
C LEU A 147 9.29 11.69 14.27
N PHE A 148 10.47 11.21 14.66
CA PHE A 148 11.06 10.03 14.06
C PHE A 148 10.27 8.76 14.38
N SER A 149 9.86 8.56 15.63
CA SER A 149 9.23 7.30 16.07
C SER A 149 7.79 7.11 15.59
N THR A 150 6.99 8.18 15.50
CA THR A 150 5.57 8.08 15.12
C THR A 150 5.34 8.37 13.64
N TRP A 151 6.00 9.40 13.10
CA TRP A 151 5.80 9.83 11.72
C TRP A 151 6.88 9.27 10.78
N GLY A 152 8.16 9.46 11.10
CA GLY A 152 9.26 9.08 10.22
C GLY A 152 9.38 7.57 9.99
N PHE A 153 9.45 6.80 11.07
CA PHE A 153 9.67 5.35 11.04
C PHE A 153 8.58 4.63 10.25
N MET A 154 7.31 4.93 10.52
CA MET A 154 6.21 4.28 9.82
C MET A 154 6.24 4.60 8.33
N ASN A 155 6.45 5.86 7.95
CA ASN A 155 6.54 6.20 6.53
C ASN A 155 7.72 5.51 5.81
N VAL A 156 8.86 5.33 6.50
CA VAL A 156 9.99 4.53 5.96
C VAL A 156 9.58 3.07 5.76
N VAL A 157 8.87 2.48 6.73
CA VAL A 157 8.36 1.10 6.61
C VAL A 157 7.42 0.95 5.41
N TYR A 158 6.51 1.91 5.21
CA TYR A 158 5.62 1.93 4.04
C TYR A 158 6.39 1.99 2.71
N CYS A 159 7.40 2.85 2.61
CA CYS A 159 8.22 2.95 1.41
C CYS A 159 9.02 1.67 1.16
N ALA A 160 9.63 1.10 2.21
CA ALA A 160 10.43 -0.11 2.11
C ALA A 160 9.58 -1.34 1.71
N ALA A 161 8.44 -1.56 2.37
CA ALA A 161 7.56 -2.67 2.07
C ALA A 161 6.96 -2.56 0.64
N SER A 162 6.60 -1.35 0.23
CA SER A 162 6.10 -1.09 -1.13
C SER A 162 7.17 -1.32 -2.19
N SER A 163 8.41 -0.89 -1.94
CA SER A 163 9.55 -1.16 -2.83
C SER A 163 9.83 -2.66 -2.95
N TYR A 164 9.74 -3.39 -1.84
CA TYR A 164 9.85 -4.85 -1.83
C TYR A 164 8.75 -5.54 -2.63
N MET A 165 7.50 -5.08 -2.51
CA MET A 165 6.39 -5.56 -3.34
C MET A 165 6.68 -5.33 -4.83
N ILE A 166 7.02 -4.10 -5.21
CA ILE A 166 7.35 -3.75 -6.61
C ILE A 166 8.44 -4.68 -7.14
N PHE A 167 9.56 -4.80 -6.42
CA PHE A 167 10.68 -5.63 -6.82
C PHE A 167 10.28 -7.10 -7.02
N THR A 168 9.56 -7.66 -6.05
CA THR A 168 9.21 -9.09 -6.06
C THR A 168 8.17 -9.44 -7.12
N PHE A 169 7.14 -8.60 -7.30
CA PHE A 169 6.13 -8.81 -8.34
C PHE A 169 6.67 -8.52 -9.75
N ALA A 170 7.53 -7.51 -9.92
CA ALA A 170 8.19 -7.27 -11.20
C ALA A 170 9.08 -8.45 -11.60
N LYS A 171 9.84 -9.00 -10.64
CA LYS A 171 10.65 -10.20 -10.86
C LYS A 171 9.80 -11.40 -11.29
N ASP A 172 8.68 -11.64 -10.61
CA ASP A 172 7.73 -12.71 -10.94
C ASP A 172 7.18 -12.56 -12.38
N ILE A 173 6.85 -11.34 -12.80
CA ILE A 173 6.39 -11.05 -14.17
C ILE A 173 7.50 -11.36 -15.19
N ILE A 174 8.72 -10.88 -14.95
CA ILE A 174 9.86 -11.08 -15.85
C ILE A 174 10.17 -12.58 -16.00
N GLU A 175 10.23 -13.32 -14.88
CA GLU A 175 10.47 -14.77 -14.91
C GLU A 175 9.38 -15.53 -15.68
N GLY A 176 8.11 -15.15 -15.47
CA GLY A 176 6.99 -15.71 -16.23
C GLY A 176 7.13 -15.51 -17.74
N LEU A 177 7.54 -14.31 -18.17
CA LEU A 177 7.76 -13.99 -19.59
C LEU A 177 8.97 -14.72 -20.18
N SER A 178 10.08 -14.81 -19.45
CA SER A 178 11.29 -15.51 -19.92
C SER A 178 11.04 -17.01 -20.15
N LEU A 179 10.25 -17.67 -19.29
CA LEU A 179 9.92 -19.09 -19.44
C LEU A 179 9.07 -19.36 -20.69
N ILE A 180 8.17 -18.43 -21.04
CA ILE A 180 7.37 -18.52 -22.28
C ILE A 180 8.30 -18.45 -23.50
N GLU A 181 9.24 -17.50 -23.52
CA GLU A 181 10.20 -17.34 -24.61
C GLU A 181 11.05 -18.60 -24.81
N GLU A 182 11.57 -19.20 -23.73
CA GLU A 182 12.34 -20.44 -23.80
C GLU A 182 11.51 -21.62 -24.34
N SER A 183 10.25 -21.74 -23.91
CA SER A 183 9.37 -22.81 -24.38
C SER A 183 9.07 -22.69 -25.87
N SER A 184 8.86 -21.47 -26.36
CA SER A 184 8.66 -21.16 -27.78
C SER A 184 9.90 -21.51 -28.62
N LYS A 185 11.10 -21.13 -28.16
CA LYS A 185 12.37 -21.48 -28.81
C LYS A 185 12.59 -23.00 -28.90
N ARG A 186 12.26 -23.76 -27.85
CA ARG A 186 12.38 -25.22 -27.83
C ARG A 186 11.38 -25.89 -28.79
N GLY A 187 10.11 -25.46 -28.78
CA GLY A 187 9.08 -25.97 -29.70
C GLY A 187 9.41 -25.71 -31.16
N GLY A 188 9.93 -24.51 -31.48
CA GLY A 188 10.38 -24.15 -32.82
C GLY A 188 11.57 -25.02 -33.31
N LYS A 189 12.53 -25.33 -32.43
CA LYS A 189 13.64 -26.25 -32.75
C LYS A 189 13.16 -27.69 -32.98
N ALA A 190 12.21 -28.18 -32.18
CA ALA A 190 11.66 -29.52 -32.34
C ALA A 190 10.91 -29.67 -33.68
N ARG A 191 10.11 -28.67 -34.06
CA ARG A 191 9.38 -28.66 -35.33
C ARG A 191 10.29 -28.58 -36.56
N LYS A 192 11.46 -27.96 -36.45
CA LYS A 192 12.47 -27.93 -37.54
C LYS A 192 13.25 -29.25 -37.69
N ARG A 193 13.14 -30.18 -36.73
CA ARG A 193 13.85 -31.48 -36.72
C ARG A 193 12.95 -32.66 -37.07
N ALA A 194 11.65 -32.44 -37.24
CA ALA A 194 10.65 -33.40 -37.71
C ALA A 194 10.35 -33.13 -39.19
#